data_AF-A0A6A6G3L2-F1
#
_entry.id   AF-A0A6A6G3L2-F1
#
_cell.length_a   1.000
_cell.length_b   1.000
_cell.length_c   1.000
_cell.angle_alpha   90.00
_cell.angle_beta   90.00
_cell.angle_gamma   90.00
#
_symmetry.space_group_name_H-M   'P 1'
#
loop_
_entity.id
_entity.type
_entity.pdbx_description
1 polymer ?
#
loop_
_entity_poly.entity_id
_entity_poly.type
_entity_poly.pdbx_seq_one_letter_code
_entity_poly.pdbx_strand_id
1 'polypeptide(L)'
;MPPRPGVALHTDATLPTAVQHLVRQIADGNNPHVQFAYREMRFPRGTQPHNTSTDDLEVRKSITIEFRGTPRGTLICHLFNDGSIKTREQMHAEINHRVAMDRHLAAEEARFPTLNQTVARLEAQRYMKSQIQALRNDGTRSIMSKQVEKSNIEMRYRAFLQAQALARQAAAAAAAAAAAAAAEPAPIATSASAATKKKGDKKKNKSRK
;
A
#
# COMPACT_ATOMS: atom_id res chain seq x y z
N MET A 1 24.73 18.08 21.79
CA MET A 1 25.39 16.82 22.22
C MET A 1 26.90 17.06 22.21
N PRO A 2 27.65 16.59 23.23
CA PRO A 2 29.11 16.70 23.20
C PRO A 2 29.67 15.85 22.04
N PRO A 3 30.82 16.26 21.45
CA PRO A 3 31.48 15.49 20.39
C PRO A 3 31.83 14.09 20.88
N ARG A 4 31.50 13.06 20.10
CA ARG A 4 31.80 11.67 20.45
C ARG A 4 33.29 11.41 20.24
N PRO A 5 34.02 10.86 21.23
CA PRO A 5 35.44 10.54 21.07
C PRO A 5 35.64 9.57 19.90
N GLY A 6 36.73 9.80 19.16
CA GLY A 6 37.03 9.27 17.83
C GLY A 6 36.46 7.87 17.55
N VAL A 7 35.39 7.84 16.77
CA VAL A 7 34.87 6.60 16.18
C VAL A 7 35.97 6.02 15.31
N ALA A 8 36.42 4.82 15.63
CA ALA A 8 37.30 4.07 14.75
C ALA A 8 36.55 3.76 13.45
N LEU A 9 36.99 4.39 12.36
CA LEU A 9 36.53 4.13 11.01
C LEU A 9 37.42 3.04 10.42
N HIS A 10 36.90 1.81 10.35
CA HIS A 10 37.60 0.72 9.67
C HIS A 10 37.09 0.64 8.23
N THR A 11 37.87 1.18 7.30
CA THR A 11 37.62 1.07 5.86
C THR A 11 38.86 0.53 5.16
N ASP A 12 38.80 -0.69 4.63
CA ASP A 12 39.86 -1.27 3.78
C ASP A 12 39.79 -0.75 2.33
N ALA A 13 38.88 0.17 2.02
CA ALA A 13 38.63 0.70 0.69
C ALA A 13 38.36 2.21 0.72
N THR A 14 38.76 2.92 -0.34
CA THR A 14 38.42 4.33 -0.57
C THR A 14 36.90 4.47 -0.63
N LEU A 15 36.31 5.16 0.34
CA LEU A 15 34.89 5.51 0.33
C LEU A 15 34.57 6.37 -0.92
N PRO A 16 33.47 6.13 -1.66
CA PRO A 16 33.02 7.04 -2.70
C PRO A 16 32.81 8.44 -2.11
N THR A 17 33.21 9.50 -2.83
CA THR A 17 33.07 10.89 -2.38
C THR A 17 31.64 11.22 -1.93
N ALA A 18 30.65 10.64 -2.61
CA ALA A 18 29.23 10.78 -2.28
C ALA A 18 28.84 10.24 -0.89
N VAL A 19 29.63 9.34 -0.30
CA VAL A 19 29.34 8.72 1.01
C VAL A 19 30.33 9.16 2.09
N GLN A 20 31.52 9.65 1.72
CA GLN A 20 32.51 10.18 2.67
C GLN A 20 31.94 11.26 3.60
N HIS A 21 31.19 12.22 3.04
CA HIS A 21 30.61 13.30 3.85
C HIS A 21 29.55 12.77 4.84
N LEU A 22 28.74 11.79 4.44
CA LEU A 22 27.74 11.15 5.30
C LEU A 22 28.40 10.37 6.44
N VAL A 23 29.45 9.62 6.12
CA VAL A 23 30.25 8.87 7.09
C VAL A 23 30.88 9.81 8.13
N ARG A 24 31.43 10.94 7.68
CA ARG A 24 31.96 11.97 8.56
C ARG A 24 30.86 12.58 9.45
N GLN A 25 29.71 12.94 8.88
CA GLN A 25 28.57 13.42 9.67
C GLN A 25 28.11 12.42 10.74
N ILE A 26 28.14 11.11 10.45
CA ILE A 26 27.80 10.07 11.41
C ILE A 26 28.86 9.99 12.52
N ALA A 27 30.14 9.99 12.15
CA ALA A 27 31.27 9.92 13.10
C ALA A 27 31.29 11.14 14.04
N ASP A 28 31.03 12.33 13.50
CA ASP A 28 30.98 13.59 14.25
C ASP A 28 29.71 13.72 15.11
N GLY A 29 28.74 12.80 14.97
CA GLY A 29 27.47 12.85 15.68
C GLY A 29 26.48 13.89 15.14
N ASN A 30 26.69 14.37 13.91
CA ASN A 30 25.88 15.38 13.24
C ASN A 30 24.78 14.79 12.35
N ASN A 31 24.79 13.49 12.08
CA ASN A 31 23.73 12.85 11.30
C ASN A 31 22.45 12.70 12.14
N PRO A 32 21.32 13.34 11.75
CA PRO A 32 20.10 13.34 12.55
C PRO A 32 19.40 11.99 12.63
N HIS A 33 19.76 11.04 11.76
CA HIS A 33 19.20 9.69 11.72
C HIS A 33 19.98 8.70 12.60
N VAL A 34 21.16 9.07 13.11
CA VAL A 34 21.98 8.24 14.01
C VAL A 34 21.90 8.81 15.42
N GLN A 35 20.78 8.55 16.11
CA GLN A 35 20.50 9.07 17.45
C GLN A 35 20.89 8.11 18.59
N PHE A 36 21.57 7.02 18.27
CA PHE A 36 22.02 6.01 19.25
C PHE A 36 23.54 6.04 19.44
N ALA A 37 24.00 5.59 20.60
CA ALA A 37 25.43 5.40 20.88
C ALA A 37 25.99 4.17 20.14
N TYR A 38 27.25 4.25 19.73
CA TYR A 38 28.01 3.16 19.11
C TYR A 38 29.51 3.40 19.35
N ARG A 39 30.33 2.36 19.26
CA ARG A 39 31.79 2.42 19.48
C ARG A 39 32.58 2.43 18.18
N GLU A 40 32.09 1.72 17.17
CA GLU A 40 32.81 1.49 15.92
C GLU A 40 31.81 1.40 14.76
N MET A 41 32.23 1.85 13.57
CA MET A 41 31.47 1.72 12.33
C MET A 41 32.30 0.97 11.28
N ARG A 42 31.68 -0.04 10.65
CA ARG A 42 32.27 -0.88 9.60
C ARG A 42 31.42 -0.92 8.35
N PHE A 43 32.03 -1.32 7.24
CA PHE A 43 31.40 -1.48 5.92
C PHE A 43 31.55 -2.93 5.46
N PRO A 44 30.75 -3.87 6.01
CA PRO A 44 30.98 -5.31 5.86
C PRO A 44 30.85 -5.82 4.42
N ARG A 45 30.23 -5.04 3.52
CA ARG A 45 30.08 -5.36 2.09
C ARG A 45 30.83 -4.37 1.20
N GLY A 46 31.79 -3.65 1.78
CA GLY A 46 32.46 -2.54 1.14
C GLY A 46 31.54 -1.34 0.94
N THR A 47 31.96 -0.47 0.03
CA THR A 47 31.40 0.87 -0.16
C THR A 47 30.66 1.01 -1.50
N GLN A 48 30.55 -0.10 -2.24
CA GLN A 48 29.78 -0.20 -3.47
C GLN A 48 28.28 -0.13 -3.17
N PRO A 49 27.52 0.75 -3.84
CA PRO A 49 26.07 0.79 -3.71
C PRO A 49 25.42 -0.56 -4.00
N HIS A 50 24.39 -0.90 -3.22
CA HIS A 50 23.58 -2.08 -3.47
C HIS A 50 22.96 -2.07 -4.86
N ASN A 51 22.81 -3.27 -5.41
CA ASN A 51 22.07 -3.44 -6.64
C ASN A 51 20.58 -3.09 -6.43
N THR A 52 19.94 -2.77 -7.55
CA THR A 52 18.58 -2.25 -7.61
C THR A 52 17.49 -3.27 -7.27
N SER A 53 17.84 -4.55 -7.13
CA SER A 53 16.88 -5.63 -6.86
C SER A 53 16.45 -5.77 -5.40
N THR A 54 17.05 -5.00 -4.48
CA THR A 54 16.78 -5.16 -3.04
C THR A 54 15.41 -4.59 -2.63
N ASP A 55 14.96 -3.51 -3.26
CA ASP A 55 13.62 -2.93 -3.12
C ASP A 55 13.30 -2.26 -4.46
N ASP A 56 12.24 -2.62 -5.16
CA ASP A 56 11.85 -2.06 -6.46
C ASP A 56 11.17 -0.68 -6.35
N LEU A 57 10.80 -0.25 -5.15
CA LEU A 57 10.19 1.04 -4.87
C LEU A 57 11.17 2.07 -4.30
N GLU A 58 12.45 1.73 -4.09
CA GLU A 58 13.43 2.63 -3.46
C GLU A 58 14.26 3.45 -4.46
N VAL A 59 14.04 4.75 -4.60
CA VAL A 59 14.82 5.56 -5.57
C VAL A 59 16.25 5.85 -5.10
N ARG A 60 16.53 5.68 -3.81
CA ARG A 60 17.86 5.95 -3.22
C ARG A 60 18.81 4.78 -3.41
N LYS A 61 20.08 5.12 -3.54
CA LYS A 61 21.17 4.15 -3.46
C LYS A 61 21.59 4.02 -2.00
N SER A 62 21.88 2.80 -1.56
CA SER A 62 22.40 2.57 -0.21
C SER A 62 23.63 1.69 -0.21
N ILE A 63 24.38 1.76 0.90
CA ILE A 63 25.44 0.82 1.25
C ILE A 63 25.14 0.18 2.60
N THR A 64 25.70 -1.00 2.88
CA THR A 64 25.58 -1.61 4.20
C THR A 64 26.60 -1.00 5.14
N ILE A 65 26.13 -0.52 6.29
CA ILE A 65 26.95 -0.11 7.42
C ILE A 65 26.63 -0.97 8.64
N GLU A 66 27.64 -1.25 9.44
CA GLU A 66 27.55 -1.99 10.68
C GLU A 66 28.02 -1.10 11.82
N PHE A 67 27.14 -0.82 12.78
CA PHE A 67 27.46 -0.15 14.03
C PHE A 67 27.70 -1.17 15.12
N ARG A 68 28.88 -1.14 15.73
CA ARG A 68 29.26 -2.03 16.83
C ARG A 68 29.24 -1.32 18.16
N GLY A 69 29.02 -2.07 19.23
CA GLY A 69 28.95 -1.54 20.58
C GLY A 69 27.77 -0.59 20.81
N THR A 70 26.65 -0.81 20.10
CA THR A 70 25.39 -0.14 20.44
C THR A 70 24.79 -0.75 21.71
N PRO A 71 23.86 -0.08 22.42
CA PRO A 71 23.21 -0.63 23.61
C PRO A 71 22.51 -1.98 23.39
N ARG A 72 22.16 -2.31 22.13
CA ARG A 72 21.47 -3.56 21.77
C ARG A 72 22.38 -4.54 21.01
N GLY A 73 23.70 -4.35 21.06
CA GLY A 73 24.68 -5.15 20.34
C GLY A 73 25.05 -4.54 18.99
N THR A 74 25.32 -5.40 18.00
CA THR A 74 25.65 -4.96 16.64
C THR A 74 24.39 -4.59 15.88
N LEU A 75 24.39 -3.44 15.21
CA LEU A 75 23.30 -2.98 14.35
C LEU A 75 23.77 -2.92 12.90
N ILE A 76 23.10 -3.64 12.00
CA ILE A 76 23.36 -3.61 10.56
C ILE A 76 22.24 -2.81 9.89
N CYS A 77 22.61 -1.80 9.10
CA CYS A 77 21.65 -0.97 8.39
C CYS A 77 22.16 -0.55 7.00
N HIS A 78 21.21 -0.10 6.19
CA HIS A 78 21.44 0.53 4.91
C HIS A 78 21.57 2.03 5.12
N LEU A 79 22.74 2.59 4.80
CA LEU A 79 22.94 4.04 4.70
C LEU A 79 22.60 4.49 3.29
N PHE A 80 21.57 5.31 3.16
CA PHE A 80 21.17 5.90 1.89
C PHE A 80 21.99 7.15 1.58
N ASN A 81 22.04 7.49 0.29
CA ASN A 81 22.74 8.67 -0.21
C ASN A 81 22.11 10.03 0.18
N ASP A 82 20.97 10.03 0.88
CA ASP A 82 20.40 11.20 1.54
C ASP A 82 20.78 11.28 3.04
N GLY A 83 21.61 10.35 3.53
CA GLY A 83 22.03 10.26 4.93
C GLY A 83 21.08 9.52 5.84
N SER A 84 19.89 9.14 5.36
CA SER A 84 18.95 8.32 6.12
C SER A 84 19.46 6.89 6.27
N ILE A 85 19.04 6.22 7.35
CA ILE A 85 19.36 4.82 7.59
C ILE A 85 18.08 3.99 7.69
N LYS A 86 18.10 2.77 7.16
CA LYS A 86 17.08 1.75 7.45
C LYS A 86 17.74 0.47 7.92
N THR A 87 17.23 -0.11 9.00
CA THR A 87 17.68 -1.44 9.41
C THR A 87 17.12 -2.51 8.48
N ARG A 88 17.72 -3.70 8.50
CA ARG A 88 17.23 -4.84 7.75
C ARG A 88 15.79 -5.21 8.16
N GLU A 89 15.48 -5.10 9.45
CA GLU A 89 14.16 -5.37 10.01
C GLU A 89 13.12 -4.38 9.48
N GLN A 90 13.47 -3.09 9.39
CA GLN A 90 12.59 -2.07 8.83
C GLN A 90 12.30 -2.35 7.35
N MET A 91 13.31 -2.71 6.55
CA MET A 91 13.12 -3.07 5.15
C MET A 91 12.22 -4.29 4.99
N HIS A 92 12.43 -5.34 5.79
CA HIS A 92 11.57 -6.53 5.78
C HIS A 92 10.14 -6.22 6.22
N ALA A 93 9.96 -5.39 7.24
CA ALA A 93 8.64 -4.96 7.70
C ALA A 93 7.88 -4.21 6.59
N GLU A 94 8.55 -3.31 5.87
CA GLU A 94 7.97 -2.61 4.72
C GLU A 94 7.55 -3.58 3.61
N ILE A 95 8.40 -4.55 3.26
CA ILE A 95 8.08 -5.56 2.24
C ILE A 95 6.87 -6.41 2.68
N ASN A 96 6.89 -6.90 3.92
CA ASN A 96 5.80 -7.71 4.47
C ASN A 96 4.48 -6.95 4.49
N HIS A 97 4.51 -5.66 4.85
CA HIS A 97 3.33 -4.80 4.80
C HIS A 97 2.78 -4.67 3.38
N ARG A 98 3.64 -4.45 2.37
CA ARG A 98 3.22 -4.37 0.95
C ARG A 98 2.57 -5.67 0.49
N VAL A 99 3.17 -6.82 0.83
CA VAL A 99 2.61 -8.15 0.50
C VAL A 99 1.25 -8.37 1.18
N ALA A 100 1.11 -7.98 2.45
CA ALA A 100 -0.16 -8.09 3.16
C ALA A 100 -1.25 -7.22 2.53
N MET A 101 -0.92 -5.98 2.13
CA MET A 101 -1.84 -5.09 1.42
C MET A 101 -2.27 -5.64 0.07
N ASP A 102 -1.34 -6.19 -0.73
CA ASP A 102 -1.67 -6.80 -2.01
C ASP A 102 -2.62 -8.01 -1.85
N ARG A 103 -2.39 -8.84 -0.82
CA ARG A 103 -3.29 -9.95 -0.49
C ARG A 103 -4.67 -9.47 -0.06
N HIS A 104 -4.72 -8.42 0.76
CA HIS A 104 -5.97 -7.82 1.20
C HIS A 104 -6.79 -7.28 0.01
N LEU A 105 -6.16 -6.51 -0.88
CA LEU A 105 -6.81 -5.98 -2.08
C LEU A 105 -7.33 -7.10 -2.98
N ALA A 106 -6.54 -8.15 -3.21
CA ALA A 106 -6.99 -9.29 -4.00
C ALA A 106 -8.22 -9.99 -3.37
N ALA A 107 -8.26 -10.12 -2.05
CA ALA A 107 -9.41 -10.70 -1.35
C ALA A 107 -10.66 -9.80 -1.44
N GLU A 108 -10.51 -8.48 -1.40
CA GLU A 108 -11.62 -7.55 -1.62
C GLU A 108 -12.14 -7.61 -3.06
N GLU A 109 -11.24 -7.63 -4.04
CA GLU A 109 -11.57 -7.71 -5.47
C GLU A 109 -12.32 -9.00 -5.80
N ALA A 110 -11.92 -10.13 -5.20
CA ALA A 110 -12.58 -11.42 -5.40
C ALA A 110 -14.06 -11.44 -4.98
N ARG A 111 -14.50 -10.52 -4.11
CA ARG A 111 -15.91 -10.38 -3.72
C ARG A 111 -16.77 -9.73 -4.82
N PHE A 112 -16.14 -9.06 -5.79
CA PHE A 112 -16.82 -8.32 -6.86
C PHE A 112 -16.28 -8.72 -8.24
N PRO A 113 -16.44 -9.99 -8.66
CA PRO A 113 -15.86 -10.49 -9.90
C PRO A 113 -16.33 -9.72 -11.14
N THR A 114 -17.55 -9.18 -11.13
CA THR A 114 -18.11 -8.38 -12.22
C THR A 114 -17.35 -7.07 -12.48
N LEU A 115 -16.58 -6.57 -11.51
CA LEU A 115 -15.79 -5.35 -11.67
C LEU A 115 -14.42 -5.58 -12.31
N ASN A 116 -13.95 -6.83 -12.44
CA ASN A 116 -12.67 -7.19 -13.07
C ASN A 116 -11.45 -6.36 -12.63
N GLN A 117 -11.42 -5.94 -11.36
CA GLN A 117 -10.47 -4.94 -10.86
C GLN A 117 -9.03 -5.44 -10.70
N THR A 118 -8.82 -6.75 -10.51
CA THR A 118 -7.49 -7.32 -10.24
C THR A 118 -6.52 -7.08 -11.39
N VAL A 119 -6.94 -7.29 -12.63
CA VAL A 119 -6.08 -7.09 -13.82
C VAL A 119 -5.65 -5.63 -13.89
N ALA A 120 -6.59 -4.70 -13.80
CA ALA A 120 -6.33 -3.26 -13.84
C ALA A 120 -5.40 -2.81 -12.69
N ARG A 121 -5.58 -3.35 -11.48
CA ARG A 121 -4.67 -3.05 -10.35
C ARG A 121 -3.26 -3.54 -10.61
N LEU A 122 -3.09 -4.77 -11.10
CA LEU A 122 -1.76 -5.31 -11.40
C LEU A 122 -1.05 -4.50 -12.49
N GLU A 123 -1.77 -4.05 -13.52
CA GLU A 123 -1.24 -3.16 -14.55
C GLU A 123 -0.84 -1.79 -13.96
N ALA A 124 -1.70 -1.18 -13.14
CA ALA A 124 -1.40 0.09 -12.47
C ALA A 124 -0.18 -0.04 -11.54
N GLN A 125 -0.05 -1.15 -10.82
CA GLN A 125 1.10 -1.44 -9.96
C GLN A 125 2.40 -1.61 -10.77
N ARG A 126 2.33 -2.34 -11.90
CA ARG A 126 3.49 -2.48 -12.82
C ARG A 126 3.92 -1.14 -13.40
N TYR A 127 2.96 -0.31 -13.81
CA TYR A 127 3.23 1.04 -14.31
C TYR A 127 3.88 1.93 -13.23
N MET A 128 3.37 1.89 -12.00
CA MET A 128 3.98 2.61 -10.87
C MET A 128 5.44 2.18 -10.66
N LYS A 129 5.70 0.87 -10.63
CA LYS A 129 7.05 0.31 -10.46
C LYS A 129 7.99 0.70 -11.59
N SER A 130 7.53 0.67 -12.84
CA SER A 130 8.35 1.04 -13.99
C SER A 130 8.75 2.53 -13.96
N GLN A 131 7.82 3.41 -13.57
CA GLN A 131 8.09 4.84 -13.39
C GLN A 131 9.14 5.09 -12.29
N ILE A 132 9.01 4.42 -11.14
CA ILE A 132 10.01 4.51 -10.06
C ILE A 132 11.38 4.00 -10.52
N GLN A 133 11.42 2.91 -11.29
CA GLN A 133 12.66 2.36 -11.81
C GLN A 133 13.33 3.29 -12.84
N ALA A 134 12.53 3.93 -13.72
CA ALA A 134 13.04 4.96 -14.64
C ALA A 134 13.61 6.15 -13.86
N LEU A 135 12.88 6.64 -12.86
CA LEU A 135 13.29 7.74 -11.99
C LEU A 135 14.58 7.43 -11.21
N ARG A 136 14.75 6.18 -10.76
CA ARG A 136 15.98 5.73 -10.13
C ARG A 136 17.18 5.85 -11.07
N ASN A 137 17.00 5.41 -12.32
CA ASN A 137 18.05 5.37 -13.33
C ASN A 137 18.40 6.75 -13.92
N ASP A 138 17.56 7.75 -13.71
CA ASP A 138 17.81 9.12 -14.17
C ASP A 138 18.99 9.77 -13.42
N GLY A 139 20.18 9.80 -14.03
CA GLY A 139 21.38 10.41 -13.44
C GLY A 139 21.35 11.93 -13.35
N THR A 140 20.39 12.59 -14.01
CA THR A 140 20.33 14.07 -14.09
C THR A 140 19.58 14.69 -12.91
N ARG A 141 18.76 13.91 -12.20
CA ARG A 141 17.96 14.39 -11.07
C ARG A 141 18.65 14.19 -9.73
N SER A 142 18.50 15.20 -8.86
CA SER A 142 18.89 15.09 -7.46
C SER A 142 18.04 14.06 -6.72
N ILE A 143 18.57 13.50 -5.63
CA ILE A 143 17.85 12.51 -4.81
C ILE A 143 16.57 13.09 -4.21
N MET A 144 16.59 14.36 -3.79
CA MET A 144 15.39 15.04 -3.30
C MET A 144 14.31 15.13 -4.38
N SER A 145 14.68 15.51 -5.61
CA SER A 145 13.74 15.54 -6.74
C SER A 145 13.17 14.15 -7.03
N LYS A 146 13.99 13.09 -6.95
CA LYS A 146 13.51 11.71 -7.08
C LYS A 146 12.56 11.30 -5.97
N GLN A 147 12.77 11.73 -4.73
CA GLN A 147 11.86 11.40 -3.63
C GLN A 147 10.49 12.08 -3.80
N VAL A 148 10.49 13.36 -4.20
CA VAL A 148 9.25 14.08 -4.51
C VAL A 148 8.48 13.38 -5.63
N GLU A 149 9.17 13.05 -6.73
CA GLU A 149 8.49 12.41 -7.87
C GLU A 149 8.05 10.98 -7.56
N LYS A 150 8.82 10.22 -6.77
CA LYS A 150 8.36 8.92 -6.22
C LYS A 150 7.07 9.10 -5.45
N SER A 151 6.97 10.09 -4.57
CA SER A 151 5.75 10.37 -3.79
C SER A 151 4.57 10.69 -4.71
N ASN A 152 4.78 11.46 -5.78
CA ASN A 152 3.76 11.76 -6.78
C ASN A 152 3.27 10.50 -7.50
N ILE A 153 4.18 9.62 -7.90
CA ILE A 153 3.88 8.34 -8.54
C ILE A 153 3.05 7.45 -7.61
N GLU A 154 3.47 7.31 -6.35
CA GLU A 154 2.72 6.54 -5.35
C GLU A 154 1.33 7.13 -5.08
N MET A 155 1.21 8.47 -5.04
CA MET A 155 -0.06 9.16 -4.85
C MET A 155 -1.06 8.84 -5.98
N ARG A 156 -0.60 8.84 -7.24
CA ARG A 156 -1.43 8.46 -8.39
C ARG A 156 -1.94 7.02 -8.28
N TYR A 157 -1.08 6.09 -7.84
CA TYR A 157 -1.50 4.71 -7.60
C TYR A 157 -2.51 4.60 -6.46
N ARG A 158 -2.32 5.34 -5.36
CA ARG A 158 -3.30 5.38 -4.25
C ARG A 158 -4.65 5.94 -4.68
N ALA A 159 -4.67 6.98 -5.51
CA ALA A 159 -5.91 7.52 -6.07
C ALA A 159 -6.63 6.49 -6.94
N PHE A 160 -5.89 5.72 -7.75
CA PHE A 160 -6.45 4.59 -8.50
C PHE A 160 -7.08 3.52 -7.58
N LEU A 161 -6.40 3.13 -6.50
CA LEU A 161 -6.94 2.18 -5.53
C LEU A 161 -8.20 2.70 -4.85
N GLN A 162 -8.25 4.00 -4.52
CA GLN A 162 -9.42 4.63 -3.94
C GLN A 162 -10.61 4.61 -4.90
N ALA A 163 -10.40 4.89 -6.19
CA ALA A 163 -11.45 4.79 -7.20
C ALA A 163 -12.01 3.36 -7.30
N GLN A 164 -11.13 2.34 -7.26
CA GLN A 164 -11.59 0.95 -7.23
C GLN A 164 -12.40 0.62 -5.98
N ALA A 165 -11.98 1.10 -4.81
CA ALA A 165 -12.71 0.91 -3.56
C ALA A 165 -14.11 1.54 -3.61
N LEU A 166 -14.24 2.76 -4.16
CA LEU A 166 -15.55 3.42 -4.36
C LEU A 166 -16.46 2.61 -5.30
N ALA A 167 -15.92 2.04 -6.38
CA ALA A 167 -16.68 1.17 -7.27
C ALA A 167 -17.18 -0.10 -6.56
N ARG A 168 -16.38 -0.70 -5.66
CA ARG A 168 -16.81 -1.82 -4.81
C ARG A 168 -17.93 -1.43 -3.86
N GLN A 169 -17.84 -0.25 -3.24
CA GLN A 169 -18.89 0.28 -2.36
C GLN A 169 -20.21 0.50 -3.12
N ALA A 170 -20.15 1.07 -4.33
CA ALA A 170 -21.32 1.26 -5.17
C ALA A 170 -21.96 -0.07 -5.58
N ALA A 171 -21.15 -1.07 -5.96
CA ALA A 171 -21.64 -2.40 -6.30
C ALA A 171 -22.31 -3.11 -5.10
N ALA A 172 -21.74 -2.97 -3.90
CA ALA A 172 -22.33 -3.50 -2.67
C ALA A 172 -23.67 -2.83 -2.35
N ALA A 173 -23.77 -1.52 -2.49
CA ALA A 173 -25.01 -0.77 -2.27
C ALA A 173 -26.11 -1.17 -3.28
N ALA A 174 -25.76 -1.34 -4.55
CA ALA A 174 -26.68 -1.79 -5.58
C ALA A 174 -27.20 -3.21 -5.31
N ALA A 175 -26.33 -4.13 -4.89
CA ALA A 175 -26.72 -5.48 -4.51
C ALA A 175 -27.66 -5.49 -3.29
N ALA A 176 -27.39 -4.66 -2.27
CA ALA A 176 -28.26 -4.52 -1.11
C ALA A 176 -29.64 -3.96 -1.47
N ALA A 177 -29.69 -2.95 -2.34
CA ALA A 177 -30.96 -2.39 -2.84
C ALA A 177 -31.78 -3.41 -3.64
N ALA A 178 -31.12 -4.19 -4.51
CA ALA A 178 -31.78 -5.25 -5.28
C ALA A 178 -32.33 -6.36 -4.36
N ALA A 179 -31.59 -6.75 -3.32
CA ALA A 179 -32.04 -7.72 -2.34
C ALA A 179 -33.26 -7.21 -1.53
N ALA A 180 -33.27 -5.93 -1.15
CA ALA A 180 -34.41 -5.33 -0.46
C ALA A 180 -35.67 -5.28 -1.34
N ALA A 181 -35.52 -4.91 -2.62
CA ALA A 181 -36.63 -4.90 -3.57
C ALA A 181 -37.18 -6.31 -3.84
N ALA A 182 -36.33 -7.34 -3.85
CA ALA A 182 -36.77 -8.73 -4.01
C ALA A 182 -37.48 -9.30 -2.77
N ALA A 183 -37.37 -8.64 -1.60
CA ALA A 183 -37.97 -9.05 -0.34
C ALA A 183 -39.34 -8.39 -0.06
N GLU A 184 -39.84 -7.49 -0.92
CA GLU A 184 -41.20 -6.96 -0.77
C GLU A 184 -42.24 -8.08 -0.98
N PRO A 185 -43.10 -8.38 0.01
CA PRO A 185 -44.11 -9.41 -0.12
C PRO A 185 -45.13 -9.00 -1.19
N ALA A 186 -45.46 -9.93 -2.08
CA ALA A 186 -46.52 -9.74 -3.08
C ALA A 186 -47.79 -9.18 -2.39
N PRO A 187 -48.47 -8.18 -2.99
CA PRO A 187 -49.70 -7.66 -2.41
C PRO A 187 -50.65 -8.83 -2.22
N ILE A 188 -51.07 -9.05 -0.97
CA ILE A 188 -52.09 -10.03 -0.63
C ILE A 188 -53.30 -9.63 -1.46
N ALA A 189 -53.58 -10.40 -2.52
CA ALA A 189 -54.75 -10.19 -3.34
C ALA A 189 -55.96 -10.44 -2.44
N THR A 190 -56.55 -9.36 -1.93
CA THR A 190 -57.83 -9.40 -1.25
C THR A 190 -58.85 -9.85 -2.28
N SER A 191 -59.12 -11.15 -2.32
CA SER A 191 -60.19 -11.74 -3.12
C SER A 191 -61.51 -11.21 -2.58
N ALA A 192 -61.99 -10.10 -3.15
CA ALA A 192 -63.36 -9.64 -2.96
C ALA A 192 -64.28 -10.67 -3.62
N SER A 193 -64.82 -11.57 -2.80
CA SER A 193 -65.87 -12.50 -3.18
C SER A 193 -67.09 -11.73 -3.67
N ALA A 194 -67.30 -11.71 -4.99
CA ALA A 194 -68.52 -11.24 -5.62
C ALA A 194 -69.71 -12.11 -5.19
N ALA A 195 -70.48 -11.63 -4.23
CA ALA A 195 -71.75 -12.23 -3.83
C ALA A 195 -72.75 -12.13 -5.00
N THR A 196 -72.90 -13.23 -5.74
CA THR A 196 -73.89 -13.39 -6.80
C THR A 196 -75.29 -13.48 -6.18
N LYS A 197 -76.10 -12.43 -6.33
CA LYS A 197 -77.49 -12.41 -5.87
C LYS A 197 -78.34 -13.29 -6.81
N LYS A 198 -78.65 -14.51 -6.35
CA LYS A 198 -79.44 -15.53 -7.03
C LYS A 198 -80.86 -15.03 -7.28
N LYS A 199 -81.27 -14.95 -8.55
CA LYS A 199 -82.63 -14.68 -9.03
C LYS A 199 -83.54 -15.82 -8.54
N GLY A 200 -84.44 -15.52 -7.61
CA GLY A 200 -85.47 -16.45 -7.15
C GLY A 200 -86.67 -16.40 -8.08
N ASP A 201 -86.77 -17.42 -8.93
CA ASP A 201 -87.97 -17.78 -9.68
C ASP A 201 -89.10 -18.16 -8.70
N LYS A 202 -90.28 -17.54 -8.81
CA LYS A 202 -91.50 -18.06 -8.15
C LYS A 202 -92.68 -18.07 -9.11
N LYS A 203 -92.95 -19.28 -9.59
CA LYS A 203 -94.01 -19.72 -10.48
C LYS A 203 -95.38 -19.70 -9.78
N LYS A 204 -96.38 -19.17 -10.49
CA LYS A 204 -97.82 -19.50 -10.56
C LYS A 204 -98.54 -20.18 -9.37
N ASN A 205 -99.63 -19.53 -8.92
CA ASN A 205 -100.98 -20.09 -8.69
C ASN A 205 -101.89 -18.94 -8.20
N LYS A 206 -103.22 -18.88 -8.33
CA LYS A 206 -104.29 -19.47 -9.17
C LYS A 206 -105.59 -18.82 -8.63
N SER A 207 -106.54 -18.51 -9.51
CA SER A 207 -108.00 -18.53 -9.29
C SER A 207 -108.75 -17.36 -8.61
N ARG A 208 -109.86 -16.99 -9.30
CA ARG A 208 -111.15 -16.43 -8.82
C ARG A 208 -111.11 -14.96 -8.36
N LYS A 209 -112.02 -14.08 -8.78
CA LYS A 209 -113.39 -14.23 -9.27
C LYS A 209 -113.75 -13.02 -10.12
#